data_AF-A0AAP2UGA3-F1
#
_entry.id   AF-A0AAP2UGA3-F1
#
_cell.length_a   1.000
_cell.length_b   1.000
_cell.length_c   1.000
_cell.angle_alpha   90.00
_cell.angle_beta   90.00
_cell.angle_gamma   90.00
#
_symmetry.space_group_name_H-M   'P 1'
#
loop_
_entity.id
_entity.type
_entity.pdbx_description
1 polymer ?
#
loop_
_entity_poly.entity_id
_entity_poly.type
_entity_poly.pdbx_seq_one_letter_code
_entity_poly.pdbx_strand_id
1 'polypeptide(L)'
;MGIKEQVFKQSIEIYGKEAQSRQVMEECAELIQAVNKMLRYEDRPAEPEYYANLVEEIADVEIMLYQLKVMFNVSDDEVFKVKIQKAKREKERLENHGRKQTKI
;
A
#
# COMPACT_ATOMS: atom_id res chain seq x y z
N MET A 1 -9.80 18.57 -7.47
CA MET A 1 -9.35 17.34 -8.13
C MET A 1 -8.13 17.69 -8.95
N GLY A 2 -6.98 17.08 -8.65
CA GLY A 2 -5.72 17.37 -9.37
C GLY A 2 -5.69 16.75 -10.77
N ILE A 3 -4.79 17.21 -11.65
CA ILE A 3 -4.61 16.66 -13.01
C ILE A 3 -4.40 15.14 -12.97
N LYS A 4 -3.64 14.64 -11.98
CA LYS A 4 -3.37 13.21 -11.80
C LYS A 4 -4.66 12.40 -11.53
N GLU A 5 -5.51 12.89 -10.64
CA GLU A 5 -6.78 12.23 -10.27
C GLU A 5 -7.75 12.15 -11.44
N GLN A 6 -7.79 13.17 -12.31
CA GLN A 6 -8.60 13.16 -13.53
C GLN A 6 -8.18 12.05 -14.48
N VAL A 7 -6.86 11.88 -14.70
CA VAL A 7 -6.31 10.84 -15.59
C VAL A 7 -6.67 9.44 -15.07
N PHE A 8 -6.52 9.19 -13.77
CA PHE A 8 -6.84 7.87 -13.20
C PHE A 8 -8.33 7.56 -13.23
N LYS A 9 -9.20 8.58 -13.09
CA LYS A 9 -10.64 8.39 -13.31
C LYS A 9 -10.97 8.04 -14.76
N GLN A 10 -10.34 8.70 -15.73
CA GLN A 10 -10.50 8.36 -17.15
C GLN A 10 -10.05 6.93 -17.43
N SER A 11 -8.99 6.44 -16.77
CA SER A 11 -8.56 5.04 -16.86
C SER A 11 -9.69 4.07 -16.47
N ILE A 12 -10.39 4.34 -15.38
CA ILE A 12 -11.54 3.53 -14.94
C ILE A 12 -12.67 3.58 -15.98
N GLU A 13 -12.96 4.74 -16.54
CA GLU A 13 -14.02 4.93 -17.54
C GLU A 13 -13.72 4.17 -18.84
N ILE A 14 -12.46 4.12 -19.27
CA ILE A 14 -12.03 3.45 -20.51
C ILE A 14 -11.92 1.93 -20.33
N TYR A 15 -11.22 1.48 -19.30
CA TYR A 15 -10.88 0.06 -19.13
C TYR A 15 -11.89 -0.71 -18.27
N GLY A 16 -12.69 0.00 -17.49
CA GLY A 16 -13.72 -0.60 -16.64
C GLY A 16 -13.19 -1.21 -15.35
N LYS A 17 -14.15 -1.52 -14.47
CA LYS A 17 -13.90 -1.92 -13.09
C LYS A 17 -13.14 -3.24 -12.95
N GLU A 18 -13.44 -4.24 -13.78
CA GLU A 18 -12.77 -5.55 -13.69
C GLU A 18 -11.29 -5.46 -14.05
N ALA A 19 -10.97 -4.81 -15.17
CA ALA A 19 -9.59 -4.66 -15.64
C ALA A 19 -8.74 -3.89 -14.61
N GLN A 20 -9.24 -2.75 -14.12
CA GLN A 20 -8.53 -1.99 -13.08
C GLN A 20 -8.43 -2.75 -11.75
N SER A 21 -9.40 -3.60 -11.39
CA SER A 21 -9.26 -4.48 -10.21
C SER A 21 -8.18 -5.54 -10.40
N ARG A 22 -7.94 -6.02 -11.63
CA ARG A 22 -6.83 -6.92 -11.95
C ARG A 22 -5.49 -6.19 -11.90
N GLN A 23 -5.43 -4.96 -12.42
CA GLN A 23 -4.24 -4.12 -12.30
C GLN A 23 -3.83 -3.95 -10.84
N VAL A 24 -4.78 -3.67 -9.95
CA VAL A 24 -4.50 -3.59 -8.50
C VAL A 24 -3.84 -4.85 -7.96
N MET A 25 -4.26 -6.03 -8.41
CA MET A 25 -3.66 -7.30 -7.97
C MET A 25 -2.23 -7.47 -8.48
N GLU A 26 -1.95 -6.99 -9.70
CA GLU A 26 -0.63 -6.99 -10.33
C GLU A 26 0.33 -6.06 -9.57
N GLU A 27 -0.03 -4.79 -9.38
CA GLU A 27 0.81 -3.82 -8.63
C GLU A 27 1.09 -4.29 -7.20
N CYS A 28 0.10 -4.92 -6.54
CA CYS A 28 0.32 -5.50 -5.22
C CYS A 28 1.35 -6.65 -5.25
N ALA A 29 1.36 -7.46 -6.31
CA ALA A 29 2.31 -8.55 -6.48
C ALA A 29 3.73 -8.03 -6.78
N GLU A 30 3.85 -6.95 -7.55
CA GLU A 30 5.10 -6.28 -7.86
C GLU A 30 5.69 -5.61 -6.60
N LEU A 31 4.85 -4.92 -5.81
CA LEU A 31 5.27 -4.39 -4.50
C LEU A 31 5.74 -5.50 -3.55
N ILE A 32 5.07 -6.66 -3.51
CA ILE A 32 5.52 -7.82 -2.74
C ILE A 32 6.93 -8.25 -3.19
N GLN A 33 7.18 -8.30 -4.50
CA GLN A 33 8.50 -8.65 -5.03
C GLN A 33 9.56 -7.61 -4.66
N ALA A 34 9.26 -6.32 -4.79
CA ALA A 34 10.18 -5.23 -4.46
C ALA A 34 10.57 -5.24 -2.97
N VAL A 35 9.59 -5.43 -2.08
CA VAL A 35 9.85 -5.59 -0.64
C VAL A 35 10.75 -6.80 -0.37
N ASN A 36 10.49 -7.93 -1.02
CA ASN A 36 11.33 -9.14 -0.84
C ASN A 36 12.77 -8.91 -1.32
N LYS A 37 12.98 -8.22 -2.45
CA LYS A 37 14.33 -7.85 -2.92
C LYS A 37 15.07 -6.99 -1.90
N MET A 38 14.39 -6.02 -1.29
CA MET A 38 14.98 -5.16 -0.25
C MET A 38 15.39 -5.95 0.99
N LEU A 39 14.55 -6.86 1.47
CA LEU A 39 14.85 -7.69 2.65
C LEU A 39 15.97 -8.71 2.39
N ARG A 40 16.01 -9.32 1.20
CA ARG A 40 17.05 -10.31 0.85
C ARG A 40 18.46 -9.72 0.86
N TYR A 41 18.55 -8.42 0.64
CA TYR A 41 19.82 -7.71 0.49
C TYR A 41 20.07 -6.70 1.60
N GLU A 42 19.41 -6.83 2.75
CA GLU A 42 19.53 -5.91 3.89
C GLU A 42 20.97 -5.85 4.46
N ASP A 43 21.73 -6.95 4.38
CA ASP A 43 23.13 -7.03 4.86
C ASP A 43 24.16 -6.36 3.93
N ARG A 44 23.71 -5.82 2.79
CA ARG A 44 24.54 -5.07 1.84
C ARG A 44 23.84 -3.74 1.52
N PRO A 45 24.56 -2.72 1.04
CA PRO A 45 23.88 -1.52 0.57
C PRO A 45 22.83 -1.94 -0.47
N ALA A 46 21.56 -1.64 -0.20
CA ALA A 46 20.52 -1.84 -1.19
C ALA A 46 20.95 -1.05 -2.43
N GLU A 47 21.09 -1.74 -3.56
CA GLU A 47 21.49 -1.05 -4.79
C GLU A 47 20.47 0.06 -5.08
N PRO A 48 20.91 1.26 -5.51
CA PRO A 48 20.02 2.40 -5.75
C PRO A 48 18.81 2.04 -6.62
N GLU A 49 18.98 1.08 -7.53
CA GLU A 49 17.92 0.52 -8.37
C GLU A 49 16.82 -0.20 -7.58
N TYR A 50 17.14 -1.01 -6.57
CA TYR A 50 16.12 -1.71 -5.77
C TYR A 50 15.30 -0.74 -4.92
N TYR A 51 15.94 0.31 -4.39
CA TYR A 51 15.22 1.36 -3.68
C TYR A 51 14.33 2.17 -4.62
N ALA A 52 14.85 2.54 -5.81
CA ALA A 52 14.04 3.22 -6.82
C ALA A 52 12.82 2.39 -7.24
N ASN A 53 13.01 1.09 -7.50
CA ASN A 53 11.93 0.16 -7.80
C ASN A 53 10.93 0.09 -6.63
N LEU A 54 11.38 0.03 -5.37
CA LEU A 54 10.47 0.03 -4.22
C LEU A 54 9.60 1.31 -4.19
N VAL A 55 10.19 2.47 -4.47
CA VAL A 55 9.45 3.74 -4.50
C VAL A 55 8.42 3.75 -5.63
N GLU A 56 8.76 3.20 -6.79
CA GLU A 56 7.85 3.05 -7.95
C GLU A 56 6.65 2.16 -7.58
N GLU A 57 6.88 0.94 -7.11
CA GLU A 57 5.77 0.03 -6.76
C GLU A 57 4.88 0.56 -5.63
N ILE A 58 5.45 1.33 -4.68
CA ILE A 58 4.65 2.00 -3.66
C ILE A 58 3.72 3.03 -4.31
N ALA A 59 4.24 3.83 -5.24
CA ALA A 59 3.45 4.85 -5.93
C ALA A 59 2.34 4.20 -6.77
N ASP A 60 2.63 3.10 -7.48
CA ASP A 60 1.65 2.40 -8.29
C ASP A 60 0.53 1.78 -7.43
N VAL A 61 0.88 1.16 -6.29
CA VAL A 61 -0.13 0.69 -5.33
C VAL A 61 -0.94 1.85 -4.74
N GLU A 62 -0.34 3.02 -4.45
CA GLU A 62 -1.10 4.18 -3.98
C GLU A 62 -2.12 4.68 -5.02
N ILE A 63 -1.75 4.69 -6.30
CA ILE A 63 -2.65 5.03 -7.41
C ILE A 63 -3.77 3.97 -7.51
N MET A 64 -3.44 2.69 -7.41
CA MET A 64 -4.42 1.61 -7.45
C MET A 64 -5.37 1.63 -6.25
N LEU A 65 -4.90 2.01 -5.06
CA LEU A 65 -5.76 2.23 -3.90
C LEU A 65 -6.71 3.41 -4.12
N TYR A 66 -6.28 4.47 -4.79
CA TYR A 66 -7.19 5.56 -5.21
C TYR A 66 -8.27 5.03 -6.16
N GLN A 67 -7.89 4.30 -7.20
CA GLN A 67 -8.85 3.76 -8.16
C GLN A 67 -9.83 2.78 -7.52
N LEU A 68 -9.37 1.90 -6.63
CA LEU A 68 -10.25 1.02 -5.84
C LEU A 68 -11.30 1.82 -5.07
N LYS A 69 -10.91 2.88 -4.37
CA LYS A 69 -11.87 3.71 -3.62
C LYS A 69 -12.94 4.29 -4.54
N VAL A 70 -12.54 4.80 -5.71
CA VAL A 70 -13.46 5.33 -6.71
C VAL A 70 -14.40 4.24 -7.24
N MET A 71 -13.87 3.09 -7.67
CA MET A 71 -14.63 1.99 -8.26
C MET A 71 -15.63 1.32 -7.31
N PHE A 72 -15.37 1.38 -6.00
CA PHE A 72 -16.21 0.76 -4.96
C PHE A 72 -16.95 1.79 -4.10
N ASN A 73 -16.88 3.08 -4.46
CA ASN A 73 -17.51 4.18 -3.73
C ASN A 73 -17.13 4.17 -2.23
N VAL A 74 -15.86 3.92 -1.93
CA VAL A 74 -15.32 3.91 -0.56
C VAL A 74 -14.75 5.29 -0.26
N SER A 75 -15.21 5.90 0.82
CA SER A 75 -14.71 7.22 1.24
C SER A 75 -13.39 7.11 2.00
N ASP A 76 -12.58 8.18 1.94
CA ASP A 76 -11.36 8.27 2.75
C ASP A 76 -11.65 8.25 4.26
N ASP A 77 -12.79 8.79 4.69
CA ASP A 77 -13.22 8.79 6.09
C ASP A 77 -13.48 7.38 6.63
N GLU A 78 -14.11 6.50 5.83
CA GLU A 78 -14.32 5.10 6.19
C GLU A 78 -12.98 4.37 6.37
N VAL A 79 -12.07 4.53 5.41
CA VAL A 79 -10.73 3.94 5.48
C VAL A 79 -9.96 4.49 6.68
N PHE A 80 -10.04 5.80 6.94
CA PHE A 80 -9.35 6.46 8.05
C PHE A 80 -9.83 5.94 9.40
N LYS A 81 -11.15 5.81 9.60
CA LYS A 81 -11.72 5.21 10.83
C LYS A 81 -11.14 3.82 11.11
N VAL A 82 -11.03 2.98 10.08
CA VAL A 82 -10.44 1.64 10.19
C VAL A 82 -8.94 1.71 10.50
N LYS A 83 -8.18 2.62 9.87
CA LYS A 83 -6.76 2.86 10.17
C LYS A 83 -6.55 3.20 11.65
N ILE A 84 -7.36 4.09 12.22
CA ILE A 84 -7.29 4.45 13.65
C ILE A 84 -7.55 3.24 14.55
N GLN A 85 -8.57 2.42 14.25
CA GLN A 85 -8.85 1.21 15.00
C GLN A 85 -7.68 0.21 14.93
N LYS A 86 -7.08 0.01 13.76
CA LYS A 86 -5.92 -0.87 13.59
C LYS A 86 -4.70 -0.36 14.36
N ALA A 87 -4.43 0.95 14.33
CA ALA A 87 -3.34 1.57 15.08
C ALA A 87 -3.49 1.39 16.60
N LYS A 88 -4.71 1.52 17.13
CA LYS A 88 -4.99 1.25 18.55
C LYS A 88 -4.66 -0.20 18.93
N ARG A 89 -5.07 -1.18 18.11
CA ARG A 89 -4.76 -2.61 18.35
C ARG A 89 -3.26 -2.90 18.28
N GLU A 90 -2.54 -2.24 17.37
CA GLU A 90 -1.07 -2.39 17.29
C GLU A 90 -0.38 -1.82 18.52
N LYS A 91 -0.81 -0.64 19.00
CA LYS A 91 -0.31 -0.06 20.24
C LYS A 91 -0.47 -1.01 21.43
N GLU A 92 -1.65 -1.61 21.58
CA GLU A 92 -1.92 -2.60 22.64
C GLU A 92 -1.02 -3.84 22.51
N ARG A 93 -0.76 -4.33 21.29
CA ARG A 93 0.18 -5.44 21.05
C ARG A 93 1.60 -5.10 21.48
N LEU A 94 2.10 -3.93 21.10
CA LEU A 94 3.45 -3.47 21.45
C LEU A 94 3.62 -3.29 22.97
N GLU A 95 2.64 -2.70 23.65
CA GLU A 95 2.66 -2.55 25.12
C GLU A 95 2.70 -3.91 25.84
N ASN A 96 1.91 -4.87 25.36
CA ASN A 96 1.92 -6.23 25.91
C ASN A 96 3.20 -6.99 25.60
N HIS A 97 3.84 -6.74 24.46
CA HIS A 97 5.13 -7.33 24.11
C HIS A 97 6.24 -6.81 25.03
N GLY A 98 6.29 -5.49 25.28
CA GLY A 98 7.23 -4.89 26.23
C GLY A 98 7.08 -5.44 27.64
N ARG A 99 5.85 -5.56 28.16
CA ARG A 99 5.58 -6.13 29.50
C ARG A 99 6.03 -7.58 29.67
N LYS A 100 6.09 -8.38 28.59
CA LYS A 100 6.60 -9.75 28.63
C LYS A 100 8.13 -9.79 28.68
N GLN A 101 8.80 -8.86 28.00
CA GLN A 101 10.27 -8.79 27.99
C GLN A 101 10.86 -8.30 29.32
N THR A 102 10.16 -7.44 30.07
CA THR A 102 10.63 -6.93 31.38
C THR A 102 10.42 -7.91 32.55
N LYS A 103 9.80 -9.07 32.31
CA LYS A 103 9.51 -10.10 33.34
C LYS A 103 10.51 -11.26 33.36
N ILE A 104 11.68 -11.09 32.73
CA ILE A 104 12.79 -12.05 32.71
C ILE A 104 13.93 -11.49 33.56
#